data_AF-A0A9Q9YHN9-F1
#
_entry.id   AF-A0A9Q9YHN9-F1
#
_cell.length_a   1.000
_cell.length_b   1.000
_cell.length_c   1.000
_cell.angle_alpha   90.00
_cell.angle_beta   90.00
_cell.angle_gamma   90.00
#
_symmetry.space_group_name_H-M   'P 1'
#
loop_
_entity.id
_entity.type
_entity.pdbx_description
1 polymer ?
#
loop_
_entity_poly.entity_id
_entity_poly.type
_entity_poly.pdbx_seq_one_letter_code
_entity_poly.pdbx_strand_id
1 'polypeptide(L)'
;MSITRPINHEISSLSAVFVSVLSVCVCVCVCGCEGLGSTGRVQVILFLAGSGGLLPNETTFAKLLQKQGYTTGIVGKWHLGVNCESRNDHCHHPNNHGFDFFYGLPFTNFNDCKPGAGKGVLVDVQETLWQISVLLTLASLTLLAARASGLLRVSWTLVAFLAAMSLLSFAVWFVPFELLRTWNCIIMRNGEVVEQPLKLETLNARLMSEAERFVERHKDGPFLLFLSLAHVHTPLFVSEGILCLITGRMMETIARLGLSEKTLMYFTSDHGGHIEEGPKGGWNGIYRGGKAMGGWEGGIRVPGIFRWPGRLNPGREVAEPTSLMDVFPTVVKLAGGALPEDRILDGRDLMPLLEGRTNRSQHEFMFHYCGMYLNAVRWHPPDSESIFKVHFFTPNFSLAGAVGCYHTGVCMCHRPFVTYHNPPLVFELSRDPSESRPLSPDTEPRLAEVLERVKRAVTEHRRTLAPVEKQLTWTKVLWKPWLQPCCGTFPFCSCEESNHTSAAAE
;
A
#
# COMPACT_ATOMS: atom_id res chain seq x y z
N MET A 1 -1.51 15.36 -17.88
CA MET A 1 -0.43 16.31 -17.57
C MET A 1 0.21 15.83 -16.28
N SER A 2 1.53 15.62 -16.25
CA SER A 2 2.16 14.83 -15.17
C SER A 2 2.05 15.52 -13.81
N ILE A 3 1.48 14.83 -12.81
CA ILE A 3 1.52 15.26 -11.40
C ILE A 3 2.98 15.45 -10.94
N THR A 4 3.94 14.75 -11.56
CA THR A 4 5.37 14.88 -11.23
C THR A 4 6.06 16.10 -11.83
N ARG A 5 5.55 16.76 -12.89
CA ARG A 5 6.27 17.90 -13.49
C ARG A 5 6.24 19.16 -12.61
N PRO A 6 5.11 19.58 -12.02
CA PRO A 6 5.09 20.69 -11.07
C PRO A 6 5.78 20.33 -9.75
N ILE A 7 5.56 19.12 -9.22
CA ILE A 7 6.24 18.62 -8.00
C ILE A 7 7.75 18.64 -8.19
N ASN A 8 8.26 18.08 -9.29
CA ASN A 8 9.70 18.06 -9.51
C ASN A 8 10.24 19.47 -9.78
N HIS A 9 9.52 20.39 -10.43
CA HIS A 9 10.05 21.75 -10.64
C HIS A 9 10.03 22.63 -9.37
N GLU A 10 8.94 22.57 -8.58
CA GLU A 10 8.89 23.29 -7.31
C GLU A 10 9.81 22.63 -6.28
N ILE A 11 9.84 21.30 -6.15
CA ILE A 11 10.71 20.59 -5.20
C ILE A 11 12.18 20.53 -5.65
N SER A 12 12.49 20.53 -6.95
CA SER A 12 13.91 20.64 -7.41
C SER A 12 14.52 21.99 -7.11
N SER A 13 13.70 23.03 -6.93
CA SER A 13 14.19 24.33 -6.43
C SER A 13 14.46 24.34 -4.91
N LEU A 14 14.10 23.29 -4.16
CA LEU A 14 14.04 23.27 -2.68
C LEU A 14 15.25 22.67 -1.95
N SER A 15 16.43 22.66 -2.58
CA SER A 15 17.65 22.18 -1.90
C SER A 15 17.52 20.72 -1.41
N ALA A 16 17.05 19.83 -2.28
CA ALA A 16 16.80 18.42 -1.97
C ALA A 16 17.76 17.47 -2.72
N VAL A 17 17.84 16.22 -2.26
CA VAL A 17 18.53 15.09 -2.92
C VAL A 17 17.48 14.20 -3.58
N PHE A 18 17.63 13.95 -4.88
CA PHE A 18 16.77 13.06 -5.65
C PHE A 18 17.38 11.67 -5.72
N VAL A 19 16.58 10.64 -5.45
CA VAL A 19 17.04 9.26 -5.33
C VAL A 19 16.15 8.33 -6.15
N SER A 20 16.77 7.43 -6.90
CA SER A 20 16.08 6.32 -7.56
C SER A 20 15.65 5.27 -6.53
N VAL A 21 14.38 5.32 -6.09
CA VAL A 21 13.82 4.41 -5.09
C VAL A 21 12.95 3.34 -5.73
N LEU A 22 13.12 2.11 -5.26
CA LEU A 22 12.26 0.97 -5.57
C LEU A 22 11.39 0.64 -4.36
N SER A 23 10.10 0.63 -4.62
CA SER A 23 9.08 0.14 -3.72
C SER A 23 9.18 -1.37 -3.55
N VAL A 24 9.01 -1.74 -2.28
CA VAL A 24 8.60 -3.05 -1.80
C VAL A 24 7.29 -2.79 -1.04
N CYS A 25 6.37 -3.75 -1.01
CA CYS A 25 5.06 -3.60 -0.36
C CYS A 25 5.17 -2.84 0.99
N VAL A 26 4.32 -1.83 1.22
CA VAL A 26 4.33 -0.82 2.31
C VAL A 26 5.33 -1.11 3.45
N CYS A 27 6.47 -0.40 3.49
CA CYS A 27 7.55 -0.70 4.44
C CYS A 27 7.55 0.23 5.66
N VAL A 28 7.04 -0.26 6.79
CA VAL A 28 7.24 0.34 8.13
C VAL A 28 7.99 -0.57 9.12
N CYS A 29 8.25 -1.81 8.73
CA CYS A 29 8.80 -2.87 9.58
C CYS A 29 10.14 -3.42 9.05
N VAL A 30 10.83 -4.16 9.91
CA VAL A 30 12.14 -4.78 9.63
C VAL A 30 12.14 -5.63 8.36
N CYS A 31 11.22 -6.59 8.26
CA CYS A 31 11.27 -7.66 7.27
C CYS A 31 10.45 -7.36 6.01
N GLY A 32 10.34 -6.10 5.58
CA GLY A 32 9.71 -5.75 4.29
C GLY A 32 8.41 -6.51 3.99
N CYS A 33 7.41 -6.43 4.87
CA CYS A 33 6.11 -7.13 4.72
C CYS A 33 6.17 -8.66 4.50
N GLU A 34 7.27 -9.38 4.77
CA GLU A 34 7.39 -10.83 4.51
C GLU A 34 6.28 -11.69 5.16
N GLY A 35 5.63 -11.21 6.23
CA GLY A 35 4.43 -11.83 6.83
C GLY A 35 3.08 -11.35 6.28
N LEU A 36 3.02 -10.16 5.68
CA LEU A 36 1.80 -9.56 5.15
C LEU A 36 1.55 -10.01 3.69
N GLY A 37 1.48 -11.32 3.50
CA GLY A 37 1.27 -11.93 2.20
C GLY A 37 0.39 -13.18 2.25
N SER A 38 -0.03 -13.62 1.07
CA SER A 38 -0.74 -14.89 0.89
C SER A 38 -0.55 -15.41 -0.54
N THR A 39 -0.89 -16.68 -0.74
CA THR A 39 -0.92 -17.31 -2.06
C THR A 39 -2.31 -17.16 -2.67
N GLY A 40 -2.39 -16.90 -3.98
CA GLY A 40 -3.65 -16.77 -4.70
C GLY A 40 -4.15 -15.32 -4.82
N ARG A 41 -5.47 -15.14 -4.82
CA ARG A 41 -6.14 -13.91 -5.24
C ARG A 41 -5.98 -12.72 -4.28
N VAL A 42 -5.98 -12.98 -2.98
CA VAL A 42 -6.00 -11.92 -1.96
C VAL A 42 -4.57 -11.51 -1.63
N GLN A 43 -4.23 -10.28 -1.99
CA GLN A 43 -2.90 -9.69 -1.79
C GLN A 43 -2.96 -8.37 -1.00
N VAL A 44 -4.15 -7.99 -0.53
CA VAL A 44 -4.40 -6.79 0.28
C VAL A 44 -5.48 -7.09 1.32
N ILE A 45 -5.54 -6.28 2.38
CA ILE A 45 -6.65 -6.30 3.32
C ILE A 45 -7.89 -5.73 2.61
N LEU A 46 -9.04 -6.41 2.74
CA LEU A 46 -10.29 -6.04 2.06
C LEU A 46 -11.36 -5.49 3.00
N PHE A 47 -11.30 -5.87 4.27
CA PHE A 47 -12.25 -5.46 5.30
C PHE A 47 -11.50 -4.97 6.52
N LEU A 48 -11.98 -3.88 7.13
CA LEU A 48 -11.43 -3.34 8.37
C LEU A 48 -11.55 -4.36 9.51
N ALA A 49 -12.69 -5.04 9.60
CA ALA A 49 -12.95 -6.09 10.57
C ALA A 49 -12.41 -7.46 10.14
N GLY A 50 -11.21 -7.48 9.53
CA GLY A 50 -10.41 -8.69 9.38
C GLY A 50 -9.48 -8.87 10.58
N SER A 51 -8.94 -10.08 10.75
CA SER A 51 -7.93 -10.40 11.77
C SER A 51 -6.51 -10.50 11.21
N GLY A 52 -6.29 -10.04 9.99
CA GLY A 52 -4.98 -10.04 9.33
C GLY A 52 -4.36 -8.65 9.42
N GLY A 53 -3.07 -8.58 9.74
CA GLY A 53 -2.35 -7.33 9.86
C GLY A 53 -0.87 -7.52 10.12
N LEU A 54 -0.16 -6.43 10.44
CA LEU A 54 1.25 -6.46 10.82
C LEU A 54 1.42 -7.27 12.11
N LEU A 55 2.21 -8.34 12.06
CA LEU A 55 2.37 -9.23 13.22
C LEU A 55 2.90 -8.47 14.45
N PRO A 56 2.38 -8.73 15.67
CA PRO A 56 2.84 -8.04 16.89
C PRO A 56 4.33 -8.24 17.23
N ASN A 57 4.96 -9.30 16.71
CA ASN A 57 6.39 -9.56 16.88
C ASN A 57 7.29 -8.83 15.87
N GLU A 58 6.70 -8.13 14.89
CA GLU A 58 7.43 -7.27 13.97
C GLU A 58 7.81 -5.96 14.64
N THR A 59 9.06 -5.57 14.45
CA THR A 59 9.57 -4.30 14.97
C THR A 59 9.46 -3.23 13.88
N THR A 60 8.89 -2.08 14.22
CA THR A 60 8.87 -0.91 13.32
C THR A 60 10.00 0.04 13.67
N PHE A 61 10.39 0.91 12.72
CA PHE A 61 11.33 1.98 13.04
C PHE A 61 10.75 2.91 14.11
N ALA A 62 9.42 3.11 14.13
CA ALA A 62 8.75 3.91 15.15
C ALA A 62 8.98 3.33 16.56
N LYS A 63 8.87 2.01 16.72
CA LYS A 63 9.14 1.34 18.01
C LYS A 63 10.58 1.52 18.47
N LEU A 64 11.55 1.51 17.56
CA LEU A 64 12.96 1.73 17.89
C LEU A 64 13.26 3.19 18.20
N LEU A 65 12.66 4.14 17.46
CA LEU A 65 12.79 5.57 17.72
C LEU A 65 12.14 5.97 19.06
N GLN A 66 10.98 5.40 19.37
CA GLN A 66 10.31 5.58 20.67
C GLN A 66 11.23 5.19 21.83
N LYS A 67 11.98 4.08 21.70
CA LYS A 67 12.98 3.66 22.71
C LYS A 67 14.17 4.64 22.83
N GLN A 68 14.45 5.42 21.80
CA GLN A 68 15.48 6.48 21.82
C GLN A 68 14.93 7.84 22.30
N GLY A 69 13.69 7.88 22.80
CA GLY A 69 13.07 9.09 23.34
C GLY A 69 12.43 10.00 22.29
N TYR A 70 12.23 9.52 21.06
CA TYR A 70 11.43 10.24 20.07
C TYR A 70 9.96 10.15 20.41
N THR A 71 9.22 11.26 20.26
CA THR A 71 7.76 11.20 20.20
C THR A 71 7.33 10.81 18.79
N THR A 72 6.51 9.77 18.67
CA THR A 72 6.18 9.16 17.38
C THR A 72 4.70 9.37 17.02
N GLY A 73 4.44 9.87 15.82
CA GLY A 73 3.09 10.14 15.33
C GLY A 73 2.88 9.64 13.91
N ILE A 74 1.72 9.06 13.65
CA ILE A 74 1.25 8.76 12.30
C ILE A 74 -0.04 9.54 12.02
N VAL A 75 -0.07 10.20 10.86
CA VAL A 75 -1.25 10.93 10.39
C VAL A 75 -1.63 10.40 9.00
N GLY A 76 -2.85 9.89 8.88
CA GLY A 76 -3.41 9.37 7.63
C GLY A 76 -3.59 7.85 7.60
N LYS A 77 -3.21 7.19 6.50
CA LYS A 77 -3.46 5.78 6.19
C LYS A 77 -2.48 4.85 6.92
N TRP A 78 -3.02 3.85 7.61
CA TRP A 78 -2.27 2.73 8.18
C TRP A 78 -2.28 1.50 7.26
N HIS A 79 -3.45 0.88 7.06
CA HIS A 79 -3.66 -0.26 6.16
C HIS A 79 -2.85 -1.54 6.48
N LEU A 80 -2.50 -1.75 7.75
CA LEU A 80 -1.81 -2.97 8.22
C LEU A 80 -2.60 -3.71 9.31
N GLY A 81 -3.93 -3.67 9.23
CA GLY A 81 -4.85 -4.32 10.18
C GLY A 81 -5.13 -3.47 11.42
N VAL A 82 -6.10 -3.92 12.22
CA VAL A 82 -6.48 -3.25 13.48
C VAL A 82 -6.54 -4.24 14.63
N ASN A 83 -7.43 -5.23 14.53
CA ASN A 83 -7.77 -6.15 15.61
C ASN A 83 -7.44 -7.61 15.25
N CYS A 84 -7.29 -8.48 16.24
CA CYS A 84 -7.00 -9.91 16.05
C CYS A 84 -8.18 -10.78 16.46
N GLU A 85 -8.58 -10.69 17.72
CA GLU A 85 -9.52 -11.59 18.41
C GLU A 85 -10.77 -10.84 18.88
N SER A 86 -10.61 -9.58 19.30
CA SER A 86 -11.68 -8.73 19.78
C SER A 86 -11.61 -7.32 19.19
N ARG A 87 -12.74 -6.64 19.05
CA ARG A 87 -12.83 -5.28 18.49
C ARG A 87 -12.00 -4.19 19.21
N ASN A 88 -11.46 -4.47 20.40
CA ASN A 88 -10.74 -3.49 21.23
C ASN A 88 -9.31 -3.94 21.55
N ASP A 89 -8.83 -5.09 21.04
CA ASP A 89 -7.48 -5.55 21.34
C ASP A 89 -6.41 -4.73 20.61
N HIS A 90 -6.78 -4.12 19.47
CA HIS A 90 -5.92 -3.26 18.68
C HIS A 90 -4.57 -3.90 18.34
N CYS A 91 -4.48 -5.23 18.25
CA CYS A 91 -3.19 -5.95 18.16
C CYS A 91 -2.31 -5.51 16.97
N HIS A 92 -2.93 -5.01 15.89
CA HIS A 92 -2.28 -4.55 14.67
C HIS A 92 -2.32 -3.02 14.52
N HIS A 93 -2.92 -2.31 15.49
CA HIS A 93 -3.09 -0.87 15.48
C HIS A 93 -1.74 -0.14 15.58
N PRO A 94 -1.53 1.00 14.90
CA PRO A 94 -0.25 1.72 14.92
C PRO A 94 0.25 2.05 16.33
N ASN A 95 -0.65 2.32 17.29
CA ASN A 95 -0.23 2.58 18.68
C ASN A 95 0.47 1.38 19.34
N ASN A 96 0.11 0.15 18.96
CA ASN A 96 0.79 -1.05 19.44
C ASN A 96 2.10 -1.34 18.67
N HIS A 97 2.33 -0.63 17.57
CA HIS A 97 3.53 -0.71 16.75
C HIS A 97 4.44 0.53 16.88
N GLY A 98 4.44 1.17 18.05
CA GLY A 98 5.44 2.17 18.42
C GLY A 98 5.13 3.61 18.03
N PHE A 99 3.89 3.91 17.64
CA PHE A 99 3.39 5.27 17.47
C PHE A 99 2.66 5.76 18.73
N ASP A 100 3.12 6.84 19.36
CA ASP A 100 2.43 7.46 20.51
C ASP A 100 1.09 8.06 20.09
N PHE A 101 1.01 8.59 18.87
CA PHE A 101 -0.17 9.27 18.33
C PHE A 101 -0.60 8.69 16.97
N PHE A 102 -1.90 8.48 16.80
CA PHE A 102 -2.51 8.18 15.51
C PHE A 102 -3.74 9.05 15.25
N TYR A 103 -3.82 9.62 14.05
CA TYR A 103 -5.04 10.21 13.52
C TYR A 103 -5.18 9.89 12.03
N GLY A 104 -6.24 9.20 11.65
CA GLY A 104 -6.54 8.96 10.24
C GLY A 104 -7.29 7.67 9.97
N LEU A 105 -7.01 7.07 8.82
CA LEU A 105 -7.71 5.89 8.34
C LEU A 105 -6.95 4.64 8.79
N PRO A 106 -7.53 3.79 9.66
CA PRO A 106 -6.90 2.51 10.00
C PRO A 106 -6.76 1.59 8.77
N PHE A 107 -7.63 1.80 7.78
CA PHE A 107 -7.66 1.09 6.51
C PHE A 107 -7.16 1.98 5.35
N THR A 108 -7.61 1.72 4.12
CA THR A 108 -7.32 2.56 2.94
C THR A 108 -8.60 3.18 2.39
N ASN A 109 -8.43 4.22 1.57
CA ASN A 109 -9.50 4.80 0.78
C ASN A 109 -9.92 3.84 -0.34
N PHE A 110 -11.21 3.62 -0.54
CA PHE A 110 -11.78 2.79 -1.61
C PHE A 110 -12.95 3.50 -2.29
N ASN A 111 -13.26 3.10 -3.53
CA ASN A 111 -14.39 3.68 -4.29
C ASN A 111 -15.70 3.60 -3.50
N ASP A 112 -15.88 2.53 -2.71
CA ASP A 112 -17.02 2.33 -1.82
C ASP A 112 -17.17 3.42 -0.74
N CYS A 113 -16.11 4.16 -0.41
CA CYS A 113 -16.18 5.27 0.56
C CYS A 113 -16.86 6.53 0.00
N LYS A 114 -16.94 6.67 -1.33
CA LYS A 114 -17.56 7.82 -2.00
C LYS A 114 -18.81 7.38 -2.78
N PRO A 115 -20.01 7.89 -2.42
CA PRO A 115 -21.22 7.64 -3.21
C PRO A 115 -21.01 7.99 -4.69
N GLY A 116 -21.38 7.06 -5.58
CA GLY A 116 -21.26 7.24 -7.03
C GLY A 116 -19.87 7.00 -7.62
N ALA A 117 -18.85 6.64 -6.82
CA ALA A 117 -17.51 6.35 -7.35
C ALA A 117 -17.31 4.89 -7.82
N GLY A 118 -18.33 4.04 -7.66
CA GLY A 118 -18.29 2.62 -8.02
C GLY A 118 -17.91 1.71 -6.84
N LYS A 119 -17.82 0.40 -7.11
CA LYS A 119 -17.50 -0.64 -6.14
C LYS A 119 -16.04 -1.06 -6.31
N GLY A 120 -15.31 -1.27 -5.22
CA GLY A 120 -13.88 -1.63 -5.22
C GLY A 120 -13.57 -2.97 -4.55
N VAL A 121 -14.41 -3.45 -3.63
CA VAL A 121 -14.15 -4.67 -2.86
C VAL A 121 -14.91 -5.87 -3.44
N LEU A 122 -14.19 -6.87 -3.95
CA LEU A 122 -14.76 -8.14 -4.46
C LEU A 122 -15.93 -7.97 -5.47
N VAL A 123 -15.79 -7.04 -6.42
CA VAL A 123 -16.87 -6.62 -7.35
C VAL A 123 -17.55 -7.80 -8.06
N ASP A 124 -16.79 -8.75 -8.58
CA ASP A 124 -17.29 -9.96 -9.24
C ASP A 124 -18.12 -10.85 -8.31
N VAL A 125 -17.71 -10.97 -7.04
CA VAL A 125 -18.45 -11.70 -6.02
C VAL A 125 -19.75 -10.97 -5.70
N GLN A 126 -19.71 -9.64 -5.60
CA GLN A 126 -20.92 -8.83 -5.40
C GLN A 126 -21.92 -9.02 -6.55
N GLU A 127 -21.46 -8.95 -7.79
CA GLU A 127 -22.29 -9.13 -8.98
C GLU A 127 -22.88 -10.55 -9.04
N THR A 128 -22.07 -11.57 -8.76
CA THR A 128 -22.52 -12.96 -8.75
C THR A 128 -23.60 -13.19 -7.69
N LEU A 129 -23.37 -12.73 -6.46
CA LEU A 129 -24.35 -12.86 -5.37
C LEU A 129 -25.65 -12.10 -5.66
N TRP A 130 -25.54 -10.91 -6.28
CA TRP A 130 -26.71 -10.15 -6.71
C TRP A 130 -27.51 -10.92 -7.78
N GLN A 131 -26.84 -11.44 -8.80
CA GLN A 131 -27.49 -12.22 -9.86
C GLN A 131 -28.16 -13.49 -9.31
N ILE A 132 -27.50 -14.22 -8.42
CA ILE A 132 -28.08 -15.39 -7.75
C ILE A 132 -29.34 -14.99 -6.96
N SER A 133 -29.29 -13.88 -6.22
CA SER A 133 -30.43 -13.36 -5.44
C SER A 133 -31.62 -13.02 -6.35
N VAL A 134 -31.37 -12.37 -7.48
CA VAL A 134 -32.41 -12.05 -8.48
C VAL A 134 -33.00 -13.33 -9.08
N LEU A 135 -32.17 -14.30 -9.49
CA LEU A 135 -32.62 -15.55 -10.08
C LEU A 135 -33.48 -16.37 -9.10
N LEU A 136 -33.05 -16.50 -7.84
CA LEU A 136 -33.81 -17.20 -6.81
C LEU A 136 -35.15 -16.51 -6.52
N THR A 137 -35.18 -15.18 -6.54
CA THR A 137 -36.40 -14.39 -6.35
C THR A 137 -37.36 -14.59 -7.51
N LEU A 138 -36.88 -14.46 -8.75
CA LEU A 138 -37.68 -14.67 -9.95
C LEU A 138 -38.21 -16.11 -10.02
N ALA A 139 -37.39 -17.10 -9.69
CA ALA A 139 -37.81 -18.51 -9.62
C ALA A 139 -38.93 -18.70 -8.58
N SER A 140 -38.76 -18.12 -7.39
CA SER A 140 -39.76 -18.19 -6.31
C SER A 140 -41.08 -17.55 -6.71
N LEU A 141 -41.03 -16.34 -7.30
CA LEU A 141 -42.22 -15.61 -7.76
C LEU A 141 -42.92 -16.31 -8.93
N THR A 142 -42.15 -16.86 -9.88
CA THR A 142 -42.69 -17.60 -11.03
C THR A 142 -43.39 -18.89 -10.57
N LEU A 143 -42.79 -19.63 -9.64
CA LEU A 143 -43.39 -20.83 -9.07
C LEU A 143 -44.64 -20.52 -8.25
N LEU A 144 -44.64 -19.42 -7.50
CA LEU A 144 -45.80 -18.92 -6.77
C LEU A 144 -46.94 -18.57 -7.74
N ALA A 145 -46.65 -17.86 -8.84
CA ALA A 145 -47.62 -17.49 -9.85
C ALA A 145 -48.17 -18.71 -10.60
N ALA A 146 -47.32 -19.65 -11.04
CA ALA A 146 -47.72 -20.88 -11.72
C ALA A 146 -48.60 -21.79 -10.85
N ARG A 147 -48.33 -21.79 -9.53
CA ARG A 147 -49.18 -22.48 -8.55
C ARG A 147 -50.52 -21.77 -8.38
N ALA A 148 -50.53 -20.44 -8.27
CA ALA A 148 -51.75 -19.63 -8.07
C ALA A 148 -52.69 -19.68 -9.29
N SER A 149 -52.15 -19.76 -10.50
CA SER A 149 -52.91 -19.90 -11.75
C SER A 149 -53.34 -21.34 -12.06
N GLY A 150 -52.91 -22.31 -11.25
CA GLY A 150 -53.23 -23.73 -11.47
C GLY A 150 -52.47 -24.39 -12.63
N LEU A 151 -51.51 -23.71 -13.25
CA LEU A 151 -50.69 -24.24 -14.35
C LEU A 151 -49.81 -25.43 -13.91
N LEU A 152 -49.28 -25.40 -12.68
CA LEU A 152 -48.38 -26.41 -12.13
C LEU A 152 -48.69 -26.72 -10.66
N ARG A 153 -48.63 -28.01 -10.28
CA ARG A 153 -48.76 -28.44 -8.88
C ARG A 153 -47.40 -28.43 -8.17
N VAL A 154 -47.12 -27.36 -7.41
CA VAL A 154 -45.73 -27.05 -6.98
C VAL A 154 -45.31 -27.35 -5.53
N SER A 155 -46.08 -27.85 -4.55
CA SER A 155 -45.66 -27.86 -3.11
C SER A 155 -45.21 -26.51 -2.50
N TRP A 156 -45.80 -26.17 -1.35
CA TRP A 156 -45.43 -24.96 -0.60
C TRP A 156 -44.03 -25.02 0.00
N THR A 157 -43.51 -26.22 0.26
CA THR A 157 -42.17 -26.39 0.83
C THR A 157 -41.08 -25.90 -0.11
N LEU A 158 -41.20 -26.19 -1.40
CA LEU A 158 -40.24 -25.75 -2.42
C LEU A 158 -40.26 -24.23 -2.60
N VAL A 159 -41.46 -23.63 -2.64
CA VAL A 159 -41.63 -22.18 -2.73
C VAL A 159 -41.04 -21.48 -1.50
N ALA A 160 -41.33 -21.99 -0.30
CA ALA A 160 -40.79 -21.44 0.94
C ALA A 160 -39.26 -21.60 1.02
N PHE A 161 -38.72 -22.75 0.59
CA PHE A 161 -37.28 -22.98 0.53
C PHE A 161 -36.58 -21.99 -0.42
N LEU A 162 -37.08 -21.81 -1.64
CA LEU A 162 -36.49 -20.87 -2.59
C LEU A 162 -36.62 -19.42 -2.12
N ALA A 163 -37.72 -19.05 -1.48
CA ALA A 163 -37.89 -17.73 -0.87
C ALA A 163 -36.89 -17.50 0.27
N ALA A 164 -36.68 -18.50 1.14
CA ALA A 164 -35.68 -18.44 2.21
C ALA A 164 -34.25 -18.36 1.64
N MET A 165 -33.94 -19.11 0.59
CA MET A 165 -32.64 -19.04 -0.09
C MET A 165 -32.42 -17.69 -0.79
N SER A 166 -33.45 -17.11 -1.40
CA SER A 166 -33.42 -15.75 -1.95
C SER A 166 -33.12 -14.73 -0.84
N LEU A 167 -33.83 -14.79 0.29
CA LEU A 167 -33.60 -13.90 1.43
C LEU A 167 -32.18 -14.05 1.99
N LEU A 168 -31.70 -15.29 2.13
CA LEU A 168 -30.34 -15.57 2.61
C LEU A 168 -29.29 -15.03 1.65
N SER A 169 -29.43 -15.30 0.35
CA SER A 169 -28.51 -14.80 -0.68
C SER A 169 -28.49 -13.27 -0.71
N PHE A 170 -29.66 -12.63 -0.62
CA PHE A 170 -29.77 -11.18 -0.55
C PHE A 170 -29.13 -10.63 0.73
N ALA A 171 -29.32 -11.26 1.89
CA ALA A 171 -28.69 -10.83 3.14
C ALA A 171 -27.16 -10.97 3.10
N VAL A 172 -26.64 -12.07 2.56
CA VAL A 172 -25.19 -12.31 2.38
C VAL A 172 -24.56 -11.30 1.42
N TRP A 173 -25.33 -10.76 0.48
CA TRP A 173 -24.90 -9.66 -0.37
C TRP A 173 -25.03 -8.31 0.34
N PHE A 174 -26.24 -7.96 0.81
CA PHE A 174 -26.57 -6.65 1.33
C PHE A 174 -25.73 -6.26 2.55
N VAL A 175 -25.63 -7.17 3.54
CA VAL A 175 -25.00 -6.86 4.83
C VAL A 175 -23.52 -6.51 4.69
N PRO A 176 -22.65 -7.34 4.10
CA PRO A 176 -21.22 -7.02 4.02
C PRO A 176 -20.86 -6.02 2.93
N PHE A 177 -21.72 -5.80 1.90
CA PHE A 177 -21.38 -4.95 0.76
C PHE A 177 -22.06 -3.58 0.77
N GLU A 178 -23.34 -3.49 1.12
CA GLU A 178 -24.04 -2.20 1.15
C GLU A 178 -23.74 -1.40 2.44
N LEU A 179 -23.32 -2.08 3.52
CA LEU A 179 -22.84 -1.44 4.75
C LEU A 179 -21.32 -1.17 4.74
N LEU A 180 -20.60 -1.48 3.64
CA LEU A 180 -19.15 -1.27 3.53
C LEU A 180 -18.74 0.16 3.88
N ARG A 181 -19.47 1.13 3.34
CA ARG A 181 -19.16 2.55 3.56
C ARG A 181 -19.20 2.88 5.05
N THR A 182 -20.20 2.36 5.76
CA THR A 182 -20.35 2.58 7.19
C THR A 182 -19.24 1.87 7.96
N TRP A 183 -18.86 0.67 7.57
CA TRP A 183 -17.97 -0.18 8.36
C TRP A 183 -16.47 -0.01 8.08
N ASN A 184 -16.08 0.21 6.83
CA ASN A 184 -14.67 0.28 6.44
C ASN A 184 -14.13 1.71 6.33
N CYS A 185 -15.01 2.68 6.06
CA CYS A 185 -14.61 4.06 5.82
C CYS A 185 -14.81 4.86 7.10
N ILE A 186 -13.81 4.85 7.98
CA ILE A 186 -13.84 5.53 9.28
C ILE A 186 -12.57 6.35 9.51
N ILE A 187 -12.64 7.31 10.44
CA ILE A 187 -11.46 7.94 11.05
C ILE A 187 -11.32 7.46 12.49
N MET A 188 -10.09 7.14 12.86
CA MET A 188 -9.72 6.84 14.23
C MET A 188 -8.75 7.90 14.76
N ARG A 189 -8.90 8.23 16.04
CA ARG A 189 -7.93 8.96 16.85
C ARG A 189 -7.45 8.00 17.93
N ASN A 190 -6.20 7.59 17.83
CA ASN A 190 -5.68 6.46 18.60
C ASN A 190 -6.62 5.25 18.47
N GLY A 191 -7.01 4.61 19.58
CA GLY A 191 -7.90 3.44 19.58
C GLY A 191 -9.39 3.75 19.40
N GLU A 192 -9.80 5.01 19.24
CA GLU A 192 -11.21 5.40 19.20
C GLU A 192 -11.67 5.80 17.80
N VAL A 193 -12.86 5.37 17.41
CA VAL A 193 -13.52 5.78 16.16
C VAL A 193 -14.17 7.14 16.38
N VAL A 194 -13.68 8.17 15.68
CA VAL A 194 -14.13 9.56 15.84
C VAL A 194 -15.03 10.04 14.69
N GLU A 195 -14.98 9.39 13.53
CA GLU A 195 -15.88 9.69 12.41
C GLU A 195 -16.29 8.42 11.67
N GLN A 196 -17.60 8.24 11.48
CA GLN A 196 -18.18 7.11 10.79
C GLN A 196 -19.56 7.51 10.19
N PRO A 197 -19.74 7.52 8.87
CA PRO A 197 -18.75 7.24 7.82
C PRO A 197 -17.81 8.43 7.55
N LEU A 198 -16.65 8.11 6.96
CA LEU A 198 -15.63 9.06 6.51
C LEU A 198 -16.20 10.16 5.59
N LYS A 199 -15.89 11.41 5.91
CA LYS A 199 -16.14 12.61 5.10
C LYS A 199 -14.87 12.98 4.32
N LEU A 200 -14.85 12.63 3.04
CA LEU A 200 -13.68 12.82 2.18
C LEU A 200 -13.38 14.30 1.90
N GLU A 201 -14.40 15.14 1.83
CA GLU A 201 -14.29 16.56 1.46
C GLU A 201 -13.40 17.35 2.42
N THR A 202 -13.41 17.01 3.70
CA THR A 202 -12.63 17.68 4.75
C THR A 202 -11.38 16.91 5.17
N LEU A 203 -11.18 15.71 4.65
CA LEU A 203 -10.14 14.79 5.11
C LEU A 203 -8.73 15.40 5.01
N ASN A 204 -8.36 15.96 3.86
CA ASN A 204 -7.02 16.51 3.66
C ASN A 204 -6.72 17.68 4.60
N ALA A 205 -7.69 18.57 4.81
CA ALA A 205 -7.54 19.70 5.72
C ALA A 205 -7.34 19.24 7.16
N ARG A 206 -8.07 18.19 7.59
CA ARG A 206 -7.93 17.60 8.93
C ARG A 206 -6.60 16.88 9.12
N LEU A 207 -6.21 16.02 8.17
CA LEU A 207 -4.89 15.36 8.21
C LEU A 207 -3.76 16.40 8.26
N MET A 208 -3.84 17.44 7.43
CA MET A 208 -2.85 18.52 7.46
C MET A 208 -2.80 19.23 8.81
N SER A 209 -3.96 19.59 9.37
CA SER A 209 -4.03 20.29 10.65
C SER A 209 -3.51 19.46 11.82
N GLU A 210 -3.79 18.14 11.85
CA GLU A 210 -3.25 17.25 12.87
C GLU A 210 -1.74 17.05 12.74
N ALA A 211 -1.21 17.00 11.52
CA ALA A 211 0.22 16.96 11.27
C ALA A 211 0.94 18.23 11.76
N GLU A 212 0.39 19.41 11.46
CA GLU A 212 0.92 20.70 11.94
C GLU A 212 0.91 20.76 13.49
N ARG A 213 -0.23 20.44 14.11
CA ARG A 213 -0.35 20.40 15.57
C ARG A 213 0.58 19.38 16.24
N PHE A 214 0.82 18.25 15.59
CA PHE A 214 1.77 17.27 16.10
C PHE A 214 3.19 17.86 16.16
N VAL A 215 3.66 18.49 15.08
CA VAL A 215 4.98 19.12 15.07
C VAL A 215 5.06 20.29 16.05
N GLU A 216 4.03 21.14 16.12
CA GLU A 216 4.00 22.29 17.03
C GLU A 216 4.10 21.88 18.50
N ARG A 217 3.40 20.82 18.91
CA ARG A 217 3.42 20.31 20.28
C ARG A 217 4.75 19.68 20.68
N HIS A 218 5.50 19.15 19.72
CA HIS A 218 6.73 18.38 19.98
C HIS A 218 7.98 19.07 19.44
N LYS A 219 7.91 20.37 19.11
CA LYS A 219 9.02 21.15 18.53
C LYS A 219 10.28 21.20 19.41
N ASP A 220 10.13 21.05 20.72
CA ASP A 220 11.22 21.18 21.70
C ASP A 220 11.96 19.85 21.92
N GLY A 221 11.50 18.74 21.33
CA GLY A 221 12.11 17.41 21.42
C GLY A 221 12.26 16.73 20.06
N PRO A 222 12.93 15.56 20.01
CA PRO A 222 13.01 14.76 18.80
C PRO A 222 11.63 14.14 18.49
N PHE A 223 11.17 14.28 17.24
CA PHE A 223 9.90 13.71 16.80
C PHE A 223 10.05 12.88 15.52
N LEU A 224 9.15 11.92 15.36
CA LEU A 224 8.91 11.19 14.12
C LEU A 224 7.47 11.46 13.70
N LEU A 225 7.28 12.06 12.53
CA LEU A 225 5.96 12.19 11.91
C LEU A 225 5.92 11.36 10.63
N PHE A 226 5.06 10.33 10.62
CA PHE A 226 4.74 9.55 9.43
C PHE A 226 3.43 10.06 8.82
N LEU A 227 3.55 10.93 7.82
CA LEU A 227 2.39 11.51 7.11
C LEU A 227 2.03 10.66 5.89
N SER A 228 1.09 9.74 6.07
CA SER A 228 0.65 8.76 5.05
C SER A 228 -0.67 9.20 4.44
N LEU A 229 -0.66 10.06 3.43
CA LEU A 229 -1.90 10.63 2.91
C LEU A 229 -2.79 9.56 2.24
N ALA A 230 -4.11 9.74 2.33
CA ALA A 230 -5.07 8.91 1.59
C ALA A 230 -5.04 9.22 0.07
N HIS A 231 -4.68 10.45 -0.30
CA HIS A 231 -4.39 10.81 -1.69
C HIS A 231 -3.05 10.19 -2.15
N VAL A 232 -2.90 9.82 -3.42
CA VAL A 232 -3.83 9.95 -4.56
C VAL A 232 -4.66 8.70 -4.82
N HIS A 233 -4.91 7.87 -3.79
CA HIS A 233 -5.69 6.65 -3.97
C HIS A 233 -7.14 6.95 -4.37
N THR A 234 -7.67 6.19 -5.33
CA THR A 234 -9.07 6.31 -5.75
C THR A 234 -10.01 5.98 -4.59
N PRO A 235 -11.15 6.69 -4.48
CA PRO A 235 -11.66 7.72 -5.37
C PRO A 235 -11.02 9.08 -5.09
N LEU A 236 -10.80 9.87 -6.14
CA LEU A 236 -10.28 11.23 -5.99
C LEU A 236 -11.38 12.15 -5.43
N PHE A 237 -11.04 12.97 -4.43
CA PHE A 237 -12.00 13.83 -3.72
C PHE A 237 -11.65 15.33 -3.68
N VAL A 238 -10.47 15.74 -4.16
CA VAL A 238 -10.09 17.16 -4.39
C VAL A 238 -9.21 17.29 -5.65
N SER A 239 -9.16 18.49 -6.23
CA SER A 239 -8.48 18.87 -7.49
C SER A 239 -6.95 18.72 -7.49
N GLU A 240 -6.38 18.80 -8.69
CA GLU A 240 -4.94 18.70 -8.99
C GLU A 240 -4.06 19.59 -8.08
N GLY A 241 -2.86 19.11 -7.73
CA GLY A 241 -1.85 19.90 -7.01
C GLY A 241 -1.88 19.83 -5.47
N ILE A 242 -2.85 19.13 -4.86
CA ILE A 242 -2.98 19.08 -3.39
C ILE A 242 -1.77 18.45 -2.67
N LEU A 243 -1.07 17.53 -3.33
CA LEU A 243 0.13 16.90 -2.78
C LEU A 243 1.30 17.89 -2.68
N CYS A 244 1.48 18.75 -3.69
CA CYS A 244 2.43 19.86 -3.64
C CYS A 244 2.09 20.78 -2.47
N LEU A 245 0.81 21.15 -2.37
CA LEU A 245 0.34 22.08 -1.34
C LEU A 245 0.56 21.55 0.08
N ILE A 246 0.23 20.27 0.33
CA ILE A 246 0.43 19.64 1.64
C ILE A 246 1.92 19.57 1.99
N THR A 247 2.75 19.12 1.04
CA THR A 247 4.20 19.03 1.25
C THR A 247 4.79 20.42 1.50
N GLY A 248 4.38 21.41 0.70
CA GLY A 248 4.74 22.82 0.83
C GLY A 248 4.42 23.40 2.20
N ARG A 249 3.18 23.19 2.67
CA ARG A 249 2.74 23.65 4.00
C ARG A 249 3.52 23.00 5.15
N MET A 250 3.85 21.71 5.04
CA MET A 250 4.69 21.06 6.06
C MET A 250 6.10 21.64 6.08
N MET A 251 6.69 21.90 4.92
CA MET A 251 8.00 22.56 4.83
C MET A 251 7.96 23.98 5.43
N GLU A 252 6.91 24.75 5.14
CA GLU A 252 6.70 26.08 5.72
C GLU A 252 6.53 26.01 7.24
N THR A 253 5.78 25.04 7.75
CA THR A 253 5.60 24.83 9.20
C THR A 253 6.94 24.53 9.88
N ILE A 254 7.73 23.62 9.32
CA ILE A 254 9.07 23.29 9.83
C ILE A 254 9.99 24.51 9.79
N ALA A 255 9.94 25.31 8.73
CA ALA A 255 10.73 26.53 8.60
C ALA A 255 10.31 27.61 9.61
N ARG A 256 9.00 27.86 9.76
CA ARG A 256 8.44 28.82 10.72
C ARG A 256 8.82 28.49 12.17
N LEU A 257 8.90 27.20 12.50
CA LEU A 257 9.30 26.72 13.83
C LEU A 257 10.83 26.71 14.02
N GLY A 258 11.63 27.08 13.02
CA GLY A 258 13.09 27.10 13.12
C GLY A 258 13.73 25.70 13.13
N LEU A 259 13.04 24.68 12.61
CA LEU A 259 13.44 23.28 12.69
C LEU A 259 14.12 22.76 11.41
N SER A 260 14.23 23.59 10.37
CA SER A 260 14.72 23.21 9.04
C SER A 260 16.06 22.46 9.06
N GLU A 261 17.08 22.94 9.75
CA GLU A 261 18.42 22.33 9.77
C GLU A 261 18.51 21.07 10.65
N LYS A 262 17.46 20.82 11.45
CA LYS A 262 17.40 19.69 12.40
C LYS A 262 16.45 18.58 11.96
N THR A 263 15.77 18.75 10.82
CA THR A 263 14.72 17.85 10.36
C THR A 263 15.09 17.22 9.02
N LEU A 264 15.18 15.89 9.00
CA LEU A 264 15.17 15.12 7.76
C LEU A 264 13.73 14.95 7.27
N MET A 265 13.44 15.42 6.05
CA MET A 265 12.19 15.15 5.37
C MET A 265 12.41 14.14 4.24
N TYR A 266 11.54 13.15 4.16
CA TYR A 266 11.54 12.13 3.10
C TYR A 266 10.17 12.07 2.44
N PHE A 267 10.14 12.14 1.11
CA PHE A 267 8.93 12.05 0.31
C PHE A 267 9.03 10.89 -0.67
N THR A 268 7.98 10.06 -0.71
CA THR A 268 7.88 8.91 -1.60
C THR A 268 6.43 8.48 -1.85
N SER A 269 6.25 7.40 -2.63
CA SER A 269 5.00 6.70 -2.85
C SER A 269 5.14 5.25 -2.40
N ASP A 270 4.06 4.63 -1.92
CA ASP A 270 4.07 3.21 -1.51
C ASP A 270 4.20 2.25 -2.70
N HIS A 271 3.74 2.64 -3.89
CA HIS A 271 3.94 1.92 -5.15
C HIS A 271 3.74 2.87 -6.35
N GLY A 272 3.93 2.35 -7.57
CA GLY A 272 3.64 3.08 -8.81
C GLY A 272 2.15 3.31 -9.08
N GLY A 273 1.84 4.11 -10.10
CA GLY A 273 0.47 4.48 -10.49
C GLY A 273 -0.39 3.29 -10.92
N HIS A 274 -1.69 3.36 -10.65
CA HIS A 274 -2.69 2.34 -10.96
C HIS A 274 -3.26 2.53 -12.37
N ILE A 275 -2.48 2.14 -13.37
CA ILE A 275 -2.75 2.42 -14.79
C ILE A 275 -4.11 1.89 -15.31
N GLU A 276 -4.68 0.86 -14.70
CA GLU A 276 -5.99 0.33 -15.03
C GLU A 276 -7.14 1.31 -14.74
N GLU A 277 -6.95 2.27 -13.84
CA GLU A 277 -7.90 3.36 -13.54
C GLU A 277 -7.83 4.52 -14.55
N GLY A 278 -7.04 4.35 -15.62
CA GLY A 278 -6.87 5.33 -16.69
C GLY A 278 -6.36 6.67 -16.17
N PRO A 279 -6.95 7.82 -16.58
CA PRO A 279 -6.48 9.15 -16.17
C PRO A 279 -6.48 9.39 -14.66
N LYS A 280 -7.28 8.64 -13.88
CA LYS A 280 -7.38 8.76 -12.42
C LYS A 280 -6.28 8.01 -11.68
N GLY A 281 -5.62 7.07 -12.35
CA GLY A 281 -4.65 6.15 -11.75
C GLY A 281 -3.23 6.69 -11.59
N GLY A 282 -2.94 7.85 -12.17
CA GLY A 282 -1.60 8.41 -12.25
C GLY A 282 -0.83 7.95 -13.49
N TRP A 283 0.44 8.35 -13.58
CA TRP A 283 1.29 8.10 -14.74
C TRP A 283 2.73 7.79 -14.32
N ASN A 284 3.28 6.70 -14.86
CA ASN A 284 4.60 6.17 -14.50
C ASN A 284 5.70 6.58 -15.50
N GLY A 285 5.45 7.60 -16.34
CA GLY A 285 6.47 8.08 -17.27
C GLY A 285 6.79 7.09 -18.37
N ILE A 286 8.10 6.85 -18.58
CA ILE A 286 8.64 5.89 -19.56
C ILE A 286 8.61 4.44 -19.05
N TYR A 287 8.33 4.24 -17.76
CA TYR A 287 8.42 2.94 -17.12
C TYR A 287 7.18 2.10 -17.43
N ARG A 288 7.40 0.83 -17.75
CA ARG A 288 6.35 -0.12 -18.10
C ARG A 288 5.58 -0.58 -16.87
N GLY A 289 4.27 -0.80 -17.01
CA GLY A 289 3.41 -1.34 -15.94
C GLY A 289 3.02 -0.32 -14.87
N GLY A 290 2.46 -0.83 -13.77
CA GLY A 290 1.88 -0.03 -12.69
C GLY A 290 1.63 -0.82 -11.42
N LYS A 291 0.77 -0.29 -10.54
CA LYS A 291 0.36 -0.92 -9.28
C LYS A 291 0.07 -2.42 -9.45
N ALA A 292 0.46 -3.22 -8.45
CA ALA A 292 0.36 -4.68 -8.42
C ALA A 292 1.24 -5.44 -9.45
N MET A 293 2.12 -4.75 -10.17
CA MET A 293 3.07 -5.38 -11.08
C MET A 293 4.49 -5.33 -10.51
N GLY A 294 4.76 -6.17 -9.51
CA GLY A 294 6.05 -6.18 -8.79
C GLY A 294 7.28 -6.39 -9.68
N GLY A 295 7.11 -6.97 -10.86
CA GLY A 295 8.18 -7.18 -11.82
C GLY A 295 8.45 -6.00 -12.73
N TRP A 296 7.52 -5.09 -12.99
CA TRP A 296 7.72 -4.01 -13.97
C TRP A 296 8.13 -2.69 -13.28
N GLU A 297 9.03 -1.91 -13.89
CA GLU A 297 9.56 -0.66 -13.32
C GLU A 297 8.45 0.31 -12.92
N GLY A 298 7.39 0.44 -13.71
CA GLY A 298 6.27 1.33 -13.40
C GLY A 298 5.44 0.91 -12.19
N GLY A 299 5.58 -0.34 -11.71
CA GLY A 299 4.94 -0.79 -10.47
C GLY A 299 5.78 -0.57 -9.22
N ILE A 300 7.11 -0.66 -9.35
CA ILE A 300 8.05 -0.60 -8.23
C ILE A 300 8.82 0.71 -8.15
N ARG A 301 9.14 1.37 -9.25
CA ARG A 301 9.93 2.61 -9.21
C ARG A 301 9.04 3.75 -8.75
N VAL A 302 9.44 4.41 -7.67
CA VAL A 302 8.69 5.48 -7.02
C VAL A 302 9.58 6.71 -6.82
N PRO A 303 8.98 7.91 -6.66
CA PRO A 303 9.75 9.09 -6.28
C PRO A 303 10.49 8.86 -4.96
N GLY A 304 11.73 9.34 -4.87
CA GLY A 304 12.49 9.36 -3.62
C GLY A 304 13.15 10.73 -3.47
N ILE A 305 12.69 11.52 -2.51
CA ILE A 305 13.21 12.87 -2.30
C ILE A 305 13.56 13.03 -0.83
N PHE A 306 14.83 13.34 -0.56
CA PHE A 306 15.32 13.62 0.79
C PHE A 306 15.71 15.09 0.91
N ARG A 307 15.37 15.72 2.03
CA ARG A 307 15.73 17.11 2.31
C ARG A 307 16.19 17.26 3.74
N TRP A 308 17.40 17.78 3.92
CA TRP A 308 17.96 18.13 5.23
C TRP A 308 18.97 19.29 5.07
N PRO A 309 18.49 20.55 5.15
CA PRO A 309 19.33 21.73 5.08
C PRO A 309 20.51 21.67 6.05
N GLY A 310 21.67 22.13 5.62
CA GLY A 310 22.91 22.12 6.42
C GLY A 310 23.62 20.77 6.50
N ARG A 311 23.00 19.68 6.01
CA ARG A 311 23.61 18.34 6.03
C ARG A 311 23.66 17.66 4.66
N LEU A 312 22.57 17.72 3.90
CA LEU A 312 22.50 17.14 2.56
C LEU A 312 22.78 18.20 1.48
N ASN A 313 23.54 17.80 0.45
CA ASN A 313 23.90 18.68 -0.64
C ASN A 313 22.69 18.93 -1.56
N PRO A 314 22.27 20.19 -1.74
CA PRO A 314 21.12 20.52 -2.56
C PRO A 314 21.35 20.18 -4.05
N GLY A 315 20.33 19.64 -4.71
CA GLY A 315 20.37 19.32 -6.14
C GLY A 315 21.16 18.06 -6.49
N ARG A 316 21.66 17.31 -5.50
CA ARG A 316 22.33 16.03 -5.74
C ARG A 316 21.33 15.01 -6.28
N GLU A 317 21.73 14.29 -7.31
CA GLU A 317 20.98 13.15 -7.85
C GLU A 317 21.74 11.85 -7.56
N VAL A 318 21.01 10.83 -7.10
CA VAL A 318 21.50 9.49 -6.80
C VAL A 318 20.76 8.51 -7.71
N ALA A 319 21.47 8.04 -8.74
CA ALA A 319 20.96 7.09 -9.73
C ALA A 319 21.01 5.63 -9.24
N GLU A 320 21.78 5.37 -8.19
CA GLU A 320 21.95 4.06 -7.58
C GLU A 320 20.62 3.43 -7.15
N PRO A 321 20.46 2.10 -7.28
CA PRO A 321 19.26 1.42 -6.84
C PRO A 321 19.13 1.46 -5.32
N THR A 322 18.04 2.05 -4.83
CA THR A 322 17.68 2.08 -3.40
C THR A 322 16.29 1.49 -3.18
N SER A 323 15.95 1.15 -1.95
CA SER A 323 14.71 0.50 -1.54
C SER A 323 13.92 1.36 -0.56
N LEU A 324 12.59 1.24 -0.53
CA LEU A 324 11.77 1.78 0.56
C LEU A 324 12.18 1.21 1.94
N MET A 325 12.68 -0.02 1.96
CA MET A 325 13.16 -0.67 3.19
C MET A 325 14.40 0.03 3.77
N ASP A 326 15.14 0.79 2.96
CA ASP A 326 16.36 1.48 3.36
C ASP A 326 16.09 2.63 4.34
N VAL A 327 14.87 3.16 4.37
CA VAL A 327 14.46 4.17 5.35
C VAL A 327 14.58 3.62 6.77
N PHE A 328 14.22 2.34 7.00
CA PHE A 328 14.25 1.72 8.32
C PHE A 328 15.62 1.83 8.99
N PRO A 329 16.72 1.28 8.44
CA PRO A 329 18.02 1.37 9.09
C PRO A 329 18.58 2.79 9.09
N THR A 330 18.24 3.60 8.08
CA THR A 330 18.67 5.00 7.99
C THR A 330 18.16 5.81 9.18
N VAL A 331 16.85 5.78 9.46
CA VAL A 331 16.26 6.58 10.55
C VAL A 331 16.62 6.04 11.93
N VAL A 332 16.74 4.72 12.09
CA VAL A 332 17.14 4.11 13.37
C VAL A 332 18.55 4.54 13.75
N LYS A 333 19.49 4.49 12.80
CA LYS A 333 20.87 4.95 13.05
C LYS A 333 20.95 6.45 13.29
N LEU A 334 20.19 7.26 12.55
CA LEU A 334 20.13 8.71 12.78
C LEU A 334 19.63 9.06 14.19
N ALA A 335 18.70 8.27 14.71
CA ALA A 335 18.19 8.38 16.08
C ALA A 335 19.15 7.81 17.15
N GLY A 336 20.31 7.28 16.77
CA GLY A 336 21.25 6.63 17.69
C GLY A 336 20.81 5.25 18.17
N GLY A 337 19.79 4.64 17.54
CA GLY A 337 19.29 3.33 17.90
C GLY A 337 20.12 2.17 17.34
N ALA A 338 20.06 1.03 18.02
CA ALA A 338 20.62 -0.22 17.54
C ALA A 338 19.64 -0.94 16.60
N LEU A 339 20.19 -1.54 15.55
CA LEU A 339 19.42 -2.39 14.63
C LEU A 339 19.19 -3.79 15.26
N PRO A 340 18.07 -4.45 14.97
CA PRO A 340 17.84 -5.83 15.45
C PRO A 340 18.89 -6.79 14.89
N GLU A 341 19.47 -7.62 15.77
CA GLU A 341 20.45 -8.66 15.40
C GLU A 341 19.83 -10.06 15.32
N ASP A 342 18.57 -10.20 15.75
CA ASP A 342 17.82 -11.47 15.79
C ASP A 342 17.25 -11.88 14.42
N ARG A 343 17.39 -11.02 13.40
CA ARG A 343 16.84 -11.23 12.06
C ARG A 343 17.66 -10.51 10.99
N ILE A 344 17.45 -10.90 9.75
CA ILE A 344 18.11 -10.29 8.59
C ILE A 344 17.38 -9.00 8.21
N LEU A 345 18.16 -7.98 7.83
CA LEU A 345 17.66 -6.70 7.33
C LEU A 345 17.99 -6.57 5.85
N ASP A 346 16.98 -6.42 5.01
CA ASP A 346 17.19 -6.13 3.58
C ASP A 346 17.53 -4.66 3.34
N GLY A 347 16.96 -3.77 4.17
CA GLY A 347 17.23 -2.34 4.11
C GLY A 347 18.70 -2.02 4.38
N ARG A 348 19.21 -1.02 3.68
CA ARG A 348 20.59 -0.49 3.82
C ARG A 348 20.55 0.96 4.26
N ASP A 349 21.54 1.38 5.03
CA ASP A 349 21.65 2.76 5.49
C ASP A 349 22.02 3.69 4.32
N LEU A 350 21.16 4.67 4.04
CA LEU A 350 21.31 5.60 2.92
C LEU A 350 22.20 6.80 3.25
N MET A 351 22.46 7.11 4.53
CA MET A 351 23.17 8.36 4.88
C MET A 351 24.53 8.50 4.18
N PRO A 352 25.39 7.47 4.08
CA PRO A 352 26.64 7.57 3.34
C PRO A 352 26.44 7.93 1.85
N LEU A 353 25.37 7.42 1.22
CA LEU A 353 25.06 7.66 -0.19
C LEU A 353 24.47 9.06 -0.40
N LEU A 354 23.58 9.50 0.50
CA LEU A 354 22.94 10.81 0.48
C LEU A 354 23.94 11.95 0.74
N GLU A 355 24.86 11.75 1.67
CA GLU A 355 25.93 12.70 2.01
C GLU A 355 27.10 12.66 1.00
N GLY A 356 27.11 11.67 0.10
CA GLY A 356 28.17 11.51 -0.89
C GLY A 356 29.49 10.97 -0.38
N ARG A 357 29.46 10.29 0.76
CA ARG A 357 30.59 9.53 1.30
C ARG A 357 30.83 8.23 0.52
N THR A 358 29.80 7.72 -0.16
CA THR A 358 29.90 6.66 -1.16
C THR A 358 29.11 7.07 -2.41
N ASN A 359 29.54 6.57 -3.56
CA ASN A 359 28.82 6.72 -4.83
C ASN A 359 28.00 5.48 -5.20
N ARG A 360 28.14 4.38 -4.43
CA ARG A 360 27.49 3.10 -4.72
C ARG A 360 26.60 2.65 -3.58
N SER A 361 25.41 2.18 -3.93
CA SER A 361 24.50 1.51 -3.02
C SER A 361 25.05 0.15 -2.59
N GLN A 362 24.59 -0.34 -1.44
CA GLN A 362 24.91 -1.68 -0.97
C GLN A 362 24.02 -2.77 -1.60
N HIS A 363 23.23 -2.41 -2.62
CA HIS A 363 22.25 -3.27 -3.28
C HIS A 363 22.82 -3.86 -4.58
N GLU A 364 23.65 -4.91 -4.46
CA GLU A 364 24.06 -5.70 -5.64
C GLU A 364 22.86 -6.47 -6.22
N PHE A 365 22.02 -7.05 -5.36
CA PHE A 365 20.81 -7.77 -5.75
C PHE A 365 19.59 -7.18 -5.06
N MET A 366 18.49 -7.07 -5.80
CA MET A 366 17.18 -6.73 -5.25
C MET A 366 16.14 -7.72 -5.75
N PHE A 367 15.33 -8.23 -4.83
CA PHE A 367 14.34 -9.26 -5.11
C PHE A 367 12.95 -8.62 -5.18
N HIS A 368 12.27 -8.81 -6.29
CA HIS A 368 10.96 -8.23 -6.54
C HIS A 368 9.88 -9.29 -6.48
N TYR A 369 8.99 -9.16 -5.51
CA TYR A 369 7.89 -10.08 -5.26
C TYR A 369 6.57 -9.54 -5.81
N CYS A 370 5.69 -10.46 -6.23
CA CYS A 370 4.29 -10.22 -6.49
C CYS A 370 3.50 -11.13 -5.54
N GLY A 371 2.96 -10.57 -4.46
CA GLY A 371 2.48 -11.37 -3.33
C GLY A 371 3.62 -12.22 -2.74
N MET A 372 3.37 -13.52 -2.55
CA MET A 372 4.41 -14.47 -2.09
C MET A 372 5.26 -15.05 -3.23
N TYR A 373 5.07 -14.63 -4.47
CA TYR A 373 5.76 -15.18 -5.64
C TYR A 373 6.93 -14.29 -6.04
N LEU A 374 8.16 -14.84 -6.02
CA LEU A 374 9.34 -14.14 -6.53
C LEU A 374 9.17 -13.92 -8.04
N ASN A 375 8.98 -12.66 -8.43
CA ASN A 375 8.58 -12.28 -9.77
C ASN A 375 9.77 -11.89 -10.66
N ALA A 376 10.63 -11.02 -10.15
CA ALA A 376 11.84 -10.59 -10.83
C ALA A 376 13.00 -10.38 -9.87
N VAL A 377 14.22 -10.36 -10.39
CA VAL A 377 15.44 -10.01 -9.65
C VAL A 377 16.20 -8.96 -10.43
N ARG A 378 16.58 -7.89 -9.75
CA ARG A 378 17.53 -6.90 -10.25
C ARG A 378 18.93 -7.28 -9.79
N TRP A 379 19.89 -7.22 -10.70
CA TRP A 379 21.30 -7.39 -10.43
C TRP A 379 22.09 -6.18 -10.95
N HIS A 380 22.83 -5.55 -10.06
CA HIS A 380 23.75 -4.46 -10.34
C HIS A 380 25.19 -4.93 -10.04
N PRO A 381 25.94 -5.42 -11.05
CA PRO A 381 27.25 -6.04 -10.84
C PRO A 381 28.25 -5.10 -10.14
N PRO A 382 29.16 -5.58 -9.27
CA PRO A 382 30.15 -4.78 -8.53
C PRO A 382 30.97 -3.76 -9.35
N ASP A 383 31.36 -4.14 -10.57
CA ASP A 383 32.29 -3.38 -11.39
C ASP A 383 31.64 -2.84 -12.69
N SER A 384 30.32 -2.59 -12.65
CA SER A 384 29.57 -2.15 -13.83
C SER A 384 28.40 -1.23 -13.52
N GLU A 385 28.18 -0.24 -14.37
CA GLU A 385 26.98 0.62 -14.37
C GLU A 385 25.75 -0.08 -14.98
N SER A 386 25.90 -1.29 -15.52
CA SER A 386 24.79 -2.07 -16.03
C SER A 386 23.87 -2.50 -14.90
N ILE A 387 22.56 -2.45 -15.17
CA ILE A 387 21.53 -2.97 -14.27
C ILE A 387 20.74 -4.00 -15.06
N PHE A 388 20.91 -5.27 -14.71
CA PHE A 388 20.15 -6.36 -15.31
C PHE A 388 18.90 -6.64 -14.49
N LYS A 389 17.80 -6.95 -15.16
CA LYS A 389 16.55 -7.37 -14.52
C LYS A 389 16.03 -8.63 -15.15
N VAL A 390 15.91 -9.68 -14.33
CA VAL A 390 15.53 -11.02 -14.74
C VAL A 390 14.11 -11.31 -14.25
N HIS A 391 13.18 -11.51 -15.17
CA HIS A 391 11.77 -11.80 -14.91
C HIS A 391 11.49 -13.30 -15.03
N PHE A 392 11.04 -13.93 -13.95
CA PHE A 392 10.65 -15.34 -13.94
C PHE A 392 9.25 -15.57 -14.50
N PHE A 393 8.37 -14.58 -14.34
CA PHE A 393 7.04 -14.57 -14.94
C PHE A 393 6.60 -13.13 -15.20
N THR A 394 5.63 -12.94 -16.09
CA THR A 394 5.01 -11.64 -16.35
C THR A 394 3.49 -11.74 -16.31
N PRO A 395 2.77 -10.69 -15.90
CA PRO A 395 1.32 -10.67 -15.95
C PRO A 395 0.82 -10.75 -17.40
N ASN A 396 -0.34 -11.39 -17.58
CA ASN A 396 -1.04 -11.44 -18.86
C ASN A 396 -1.90 -10.17 -19.00
N PHE A 397 -1.40 -9.20 -19.77
CA PHE A 397 -2.15 -7.97 -20.04
C PHE A 397 -3.41 -8.26 -20.85
N SER A 398 -4.42 -7.40 -20.69
CA SER A 398 -5.77 -7.67 -21.20
C SER A 398 -5.85 -7.76 -22.73
N LEU A 399 -4.95 -7.06 -23.43
CA LEU A 399 -4.91 -7.00 -24.90
C LEU A 399 -3.45 -6.98 -25.36
N ALA A 400 -3.20 -7.42 -26.60
CA ALA A 400 -1.89 -7.30 -27.22
C ALA A 400 -1.47 -5.82 -27.30
N GLY A 401 -0.27 -5.51 -26.80
CA GLY A 401 0.23 -4.13 -26.72
C GLY A 401 -0.30 -3.29 -25.55
N ALA A 402 -1.20 -3.83 -24.72
CA ALA A 402 -1.59 -3.17 -23.48
C ALA A 402 -0.45 -3.15 -22.47
N VAL A 403 -0.55 -2.24 -21.50
CA VAL A 403 0.43 -2.09 -20.41
C VAL A 403 -0.10 -2.54 -19.05
N GLY A 404 -1.36 -3.02 -18.97
CA GLY A 404 -1.99 -3.45 -17.72
C GLY A 404 -3.18 -4.41 -17.87
N CYS A 405 -3.78 -4.76 -16.73
CA CYS A 405 -4.81 -5.79 -16.59
C CYS A 405 -6.22 -5.20 -16.41
N TYR A 406 -6.66 -4.37 -17.36
CA TYR A 406 -7.99 -3.75 -17.41
C TYR A 406 -9.18 -4.69 -17.19
N HIS A 407 -9.14 -5.95 -17.65
CA HIS A 407 -10.26 -6.89 -17.48
C HIS A 407 -10.54 -7.27 -16.01
N THR A 408 -9.48 -7.36 -15.20
CA THR A 408 -9.56 -7.64 -13.75
C THR A 408 -9.45 -6.38 -12.90
N GLY A 409 -9.18 -5.22 -13.50
CA GLY A 409 -8.86 -3.95 -12.83
C GLY A 409 -7.49 -3.91 -12.15
N VAL A 410 -6.86 -5.06 -11.91
CA VAL A 410 -5.53 -5.20 -11.29
C VAL A 410 -4.87 -6.48 -11.78
N CYS A 411 -3.54 -6.47 -11.97
CA CYS A 411 -2.82 -7.68 -12.34
C CYS A 411 -2.66 -8.64 -11.16
N MET A 412 -2.92 -9.93 -11.42
CA MET A 412 -2.75 -11.01 -10.43
C MET A 412 -1.37 -11.66 -10.55
N CYS A 413 -0.91 -12.28 -9.47
CA CYS A 413 0.44 -12.88 -9.39
C CYS A 413 0.49 -14.39 -9.65
N HIS A 414 -0.64 -15.04 -9.94
CA HIS A 414 -0.75 -16.50 -10.02
C HIS A 414 -1.44 -16.96 -11.31
N ARG A 415 -1.27 -18.24 -11.66
CA ARG A 415 -1.96 -18.84 -12.82
C ARG A 415 -3.49 -18.78 -12.63
N PRO A 416 -4.29 -18.58 -13.70
CA PRO A 416 -3.90 -18.48 -15.11
C PRO A 416 -3.49 -17.06 -15.59
N PHE A 417 -3.37 -16.07 -14.69
CA PHE A 417 -3.18 -14.67 -15.05
C PHE A 417 -1.73 -14.25 -15.34
N VAL A 418 -0.79 -15.20 -15.32
CA VAL A 418 0.63 -14.95 -15.53
C VAL A 418 1.22 -15.96 -16.52
N THR A 419 2.25 -15.54 -17.25
CA THR A 419 3.08 -16.40 -18.10
C THR A 419 4.45 -16.55 -17.47
N TYR A 420 4.86 -17.79 -17.21
CA TYR A 420 6.20 -18.12 -16.72
C TYR A 420 7.18 -18.29 -17.88
N HIS A 421 8.43 -17.87 -17.67
CA HIS A 421 9.47 -17.85 -18.70
C HIS A 421 10.58 -18.85 -18.37
N ASN A 422 10.95 -19.67 -19.34
CA ASN A 422 12.10 -20.58 -19.24
C ASN A 422 12.81 -20.67 -20.61
N PRO A 423 13.99 -20.05 -20.78
CA PRO A 423 14.73 -19.27 -19.78
C PRO A 423 13.98 -17.99 -19.36
N PRO A 424 14.28 -17.42 -18.18
CA PRO A 424 13.71 -16.13 -17.74
C PRO A 424 13.97 -15.00 -18.74
N LEU A 425 13.06 -14.02 -18.81
CA LEU A 425 13.28 -12.83 -19.62
C LEU A 425 14.30 -11.92 -18.93
N VAL A 426 15.22 -11.33 -19.70
CA VAL A 426 16.25 -10.44 -19.15
C VAL A 426 16.18 -9.09 -19.86
N PHE A 427 16.28 -8.01 -19.10
CA PHE A 427 16.38 -6.63 -19.59
C PHE A 427 17.62 -5.96 -19.02
N GLU A 428 18.22 -5.03 -19.76
CA GLU A 428 19.29 -4.15 -19.26
C GLU A 428 18.69 -2.74 -19.10
N LEU A 429 18.43 -2.36 -17.85
CA LEU A 429 17.68 -1.14 -17.50
C LEU A 429 18.47 0.15 -17.71
N SER A 430 19.80 0.08 -17.70
CA SER A 430 20.66 1.25 -17.90
C SER A 430 20.57 1.75 -19.35
N ARG A 431 20.24 0.87 -20.31
CA ARG A 431 20.03 1.17 -21.73
C ARG A 431 18.55 1.15 -22.14
N ASP A 432 17.75 0.26 -21.56
CA ASP A 432 16.31 0.14 -21.81
C ASP A 432 15.49 0.25 -20.50
N PRO A 433 15.35 1.46 -19.94
CA PRO A 433 14.54 1.69 -18.74
C PRO A 433 13.04 1.42 -18.97
N SER A 434 12.60 1.31 -20.23
CA SER A 434 11.21 1.03 -20.58
C SER A 434 10.87 -0.47 -20.60
N GLU A 435 11.86 -1.35 -20.41
CA GLU A 435 11.71 -2.81 -20.46
C GLU A 435 10.92 -3.28 -21.69
N SER A 436 11.28 -2.72 -22.84
CA SER A 436 10.62 -2.91 -24.13
C SER A 436 11.27 -4.02 -24.96
N ARG A 437 12.58 -4.25 -24.78
CA ARG A 437 13.37 -5.17 -25.60
C ARG A 437 14.08 -6.20 -24.71
N PRO A 438 13.55 -7.43 -24.59
CA PRO A 438 14.24 -8.48 -23.86
C PRO A 438 15.55 -8.87 -24.58
N LEU A 439 16.58 -9.20 -23.81
CA LEU A 439 17.87 -9.65 -24.31
C LEU A 439 17.80 -11.09 -24.81
N SER A 440 18.50 -11.35 -25.91
CA SER A 440 18.82 -12.68 -26.42
C SER A 440 20.33 -12.95 -26.39
N PRO A 441 20.77 -14.21 -26.52
CA PRO A 441 22.19 -14.54 -26.64
C PRO A 441 22.91 -13.79 -27.76
N ASP A 442 22.20 -13.44 -28.84
CA ASP A 442 22.76 -12.68 -29.97
C ASP A 442 22.99 -11.19 -29.62
N THR A 443 22.18 -10.64 -28.70
CA THR A 443 22.23 -9.22 -28.32
C THR A 443 23.09 -8.94 -27.09
N GLU A 444 23.26 -9.92 -26.19
CA GLU A 444 24.08 -9.80 -24.98
C GLU A 444 24.85 -11.11 -24.74
N PRO A 445 26.15 -11.16 -25.06
CA PRO A 445 26.99 -12.34 -24.86
C PRO A 445 27.07 -12.78 -23.39
N ARG A 446 26.91 -11.85 -22.44
CA ARG A 446 26.94 -12.15 -20.99
C ARG A 446 25.61 -12.68 -20.45
N LEU A 447 24.59 -12.90 -21.30
CA LEU A 447 23.27 -13.35 -20.84
C LEU A 447 23.34 -14.64 -20.01
N ALA A 448 24.17 -15.60 -20.41
CA ALA A 448 24.36 -16.84 -19.66
C ALA A 448 24.97 -16.61 -18.27
N GLU A 449 25.92 -15.67 -18.16
CA GLU A 449 26.53 -15.27 -16.89
C GLU A 449 25.51 -14.60 -15.97
N VAL A 450 24.73 -13.65 -16.50
CA VAL A 450 23.65 -12.96 -15.77
C VAL A 450 22.67 -13.97 -15.17
N LEU A 451 22.20 -14.91 -15.98
CA LEU A 451 21.24 -15.93 -15.55
C LEU A 451 21.82 -16.84 -14.46
N GLU A 452 23.07 -17.29 -14.60
CA GLU A 452 23.72 -18.14 -13.61
C GLU A 452 23.98 -17.38 -12.29
N ARG A 453 24.42 -16.12 -12.38
CA ARG A 453 24.69 -15.29 -11.20
C ARG A 453 23.41 -14.97 -10.44
N VAL A 454 22.32 -14.62 -11.13
CA VAL A 454 20.99 -14.41 -10.53
C VAL A 454 20.44 -15.72 -9.93
N LYS A 455 20.61 -16.87 -10.60
CA LYS A 455 20.17 -18.16 -10.07
C LYS A 455 20.84 -18.50 -8.73
N ARG A 456 22.14 -18.22 -8.60
CA ARG A 456 22.86 -18.38 -7.33
C ARG A 456 22.33 -17.44 -6.26
N ALA A 457 22.14 -16.16 -6.59
CA ALA A 457 21.60 -15.17 -5.65
C ALA A 457 20.18 -15.55 -5.15
N VAL A 458 19.32 -16.03 -6.03
CA VAL A 458 17.99 -16.55 -5.67
C VAL A 458 18.07 -17.77 -4.75
N THR A 459 19.04 -18.65 -4.97
CA THR A 459 19.24 -19.83 -4.14
C THR A 459 19.65 -19.43 -2.72
N GLU A 460 20.58 -18.48 -2.58
CA GLU A 460 21.00 -17.98 -1.27
C GLU A 460 19.88 -17.20 -0.57
N HIS A 461 19.20 -16.31 -1.30
CA HIS A 461 18.04 -15.57 -0.76
C HIS A 461 16.96 -16.50 -0.25
N ARG A 462 16.60 -17.57 -0.99
CA ARG A 462 15.60 -18.53 -0.51
C ARG A 462 16.03 -19.29 0.74
N ARG A 463 17.35 -19.40 1.00
CA ARG A 463 17.89 -20.05 2.19
C ARG A 463 17.73 -19.18 3.44
N THR A 464 17.63 -17.86 3.28
CA THR A 464 17.42 -16.92 4.39
C THR A 464 15.96 -16.73 4.76
N LEU A 465 15.02 -17.12 3.89
CA LEU A 465 13.58 -17.00 4.14
C LEU A 465 13.10 -17.98 5.21
N ALA A 466 12.64 -17.45 6.34
CA ALA A 466 11.95 -18.23 7.35
C ALA A 466 10.44 -18.32 7.04
N PRO A 467 9.79 -19.47 7.28
CA PRO A 467 8.34 -19.57 7.14
C PRO A 467 7.66 -18.71 8.21
N VAL A 468 6.81 -17.79 7.75
CA VAL A 468 6.01 -16.91 8.61
C VAL A 468 4.51 -17.15 8.40
N GLU A 469 3.73 -16.77 9.41
CA GLU A 469 2.28 -16.90 9.34
C GLU A 469 1.69 -15.95 8.29
N LYS A 470 0.99 -16.49 7.30
CA LYS A 470 0.35 -15.74 6.22
C LYS A 470 -0.81 -14.88 6.75
N GLN A 471 -0.68 -13.56 6.69
CA GLN A 471 -1.69 -12.65 7.22
C GLN A 471 -2.84 -12.35 6.24
N LEU A 472 -2.66 -12.58 4.94
CA LEU A 472 -3.66 -12.25 3.91
C LEU A 472 -4.45 -13.47 3.40
N THR A 473 -4.67 -14.44 4.27
CA THR A 473 -5.52 -15.61 3.97
C THR A 473 -7.00 -15.24 4.03
N TRP A 474 -7.87 -15.99 3.33
CA TRP A 474 -9.32 -15.73 3.36
C TRP A 474 -9.90 -15.72 4.78
N THR A 475 -9.45 -16.62 5.65
CA THR A 475 -9.91 -16.70 7.05
C THR A 475 -9.56 -15.47 7.89
N LYS A 476 -8.49 -14.75 7.52
CA LYS A 476 -8.05 -13.52 8.20
C LYS A 476 -8.60 -12.25 7.55
N VAL A 477 -8.81 -12.26 6.24
CA VAL A 477 -9.22 -11.06 5.49
C VAL A 477 -10.75 -10.92 5.41
N LEU A 478 -11.52 -12.01 5.46
CA LEU A 478 -12.98 -11.94 5.44
C LEU A 478 -13.52 -11.19 6.67
N TRP A 479 -14.63 -10.49 6.46
CA TRP A 479 -15.30 -9.70 7.49
C TRP A 479 -15.74 -10.55 8.69
N LYS A 480 -15.38 -10.11 9.89
CA LYS A 480 -15.74 -10.72 11.17
C LYS A 480 -16.56 -9.73 12.00
N PRO A 481 -17.87 -9.97 12.22
CA PRO A 481 -18.75 -9.04 12.93
C PRO A 481 -18.25 -8.62 14.31
N TRP A 482 -17.63 -9.55 15.06
CA TRP A 482 -17.12 -9.30 16.41
C TRP A 482 -15.83 -8.46 16.46
N LEU A 483 -15.17 -8.23 15.32
CA LEU A 483 -13.98 -7.37 15.21
C LEU A 483 -14.32 -5.95 14.75
N GLN A 484 -15.57 -5.68 14.35
CA GLN A 484 -15.96 -4.44 13.71
C GLN A 484 -15.85 -3.24 14.65
N PRO A 485 -14.96 -2.26 14.37
CA PRO A 485 -14.97 -0.99 15.08
C PRO A 485 -16.26 -0.23 14.76
N CYS A 486 -16.87 0.34 15.79
CA CYS A 486 -18.17 0.99 15.72
C CYS A 486 -18.28 2.00 16.86
N CYS A 487 -18.46 3.29 16.52
CA CYS A 487 -18.65 4.34 17.53
C CYS A 487 -20.09 4.41 18.09
N GLY A 488 -21.04 3.69 17.50
CA GLY A 488 -22.45 3.69 17.90
C GLY A 488 -23.02 2.28 18.09
N THR A 489 -24.31 2.12 17.78
CA THR A 489 -24.99 0.82 17.88
C THR A 489 -24.74 -0.01 16.62
N PHE A 490 -23.99 -1.10 16.74
CA PHE A 490 -23.84 -2.09 15.68
C PHE A 490 -25.21 -2.70 15.30
N PRO A 491 -25.56 -2.86 14.00
CA PRO A 491 -24.73 -2.64 12.81
C PRO A 491 -24.75 -1.23 12.20
N PHE A 492 -25.58 -0.31 12.69
CA PHE A 492 -25.86 0.99 12.05
C PHE A 492 -24.99 2.13 12.61
N CYS A 493 -23.69 1.93 12.66
CA CYS A 493 -22.76 2.81 13.38
C CYS A 493 -22.68 4.21 12.77
N SER A 494 -22.86 5.25 13.58
CA SER A 494 -22.71 6.65 13.19
C SER A 494 -22.12 7.48 14.32
N CYS A 495 -21.17 8.33 13.96
CA CYS A 495 -20.64 9.40 14.79
C CYS A 495 -20.01 10.43 13.86
N GLU A 496 -20.03 11.68 14.29
CA GLU A 496 -19.35 12.75 13.58
C GLU A 496 -18.37 13.42 14.52
N GLU A 497 -17.14 13.60 14.05
CA GLU A 497 -16.17 14.43 14.75
C GLU A 497 -16.72 15.86 14.72
N SER A 498 -17.14 16.36 15.88
CA SER A 498 -17.51 17.77 16.03
C SER A 498 -16.34 18.63 15.57
N ASN A 499 -16.60 19.67 14.77
CA ASN A 499 -15.62 20.68 14.36
C ASN A 499 -15.11 21.45 15.60
N HIS A 500 -14.30 20.80 16.42
CA HIS A 500 -13.66 21.42 17.56
C HIS A 500 -12.27 21.86 17.13
N THR A 501 -12.22 23.13 16.70
CA THR A 501 -11.18 24.03 17.17
C THR A 501 -11.26 24.10 18.71
N SER A 502 -10.65 23.13 19.39
CA SER A 502 -10.30 23.19 20.81
C SER A 502 -8.94 22.50 20.94
N ALA A 503 -7.83 23.11 21.35
CA ALA A 503 -7.67 24.11 22.39
C ALA A 503 -8.54 23.77 23.61
N ALA A 504 -8.35 22.59 24.19
CA ALA A 504 -8.48 22.25 25.63
C ALA A 504 -8.73 20.73 25.83
N ALA A 505 -8.16 20.21 26.93
CA ALA A 505 -8.23 18.85 27.51
C ALA A 505 -7.33 17.79 26.82
N GLU A 506 -6.26 17.27 27.40
CA GLU A 506 -5.54 17.43 28.69
C GLU A 506 -4.03 17.35 28.41
#